data_AF-A0A6I6LQS6-F1
#
_entry.id   AF-A0A6I6LQS6-F1
#
_cell.length_a   1.000
_cell.length_b   1.000
_cell.length_c   1.000
_cell.angle_alpha   90.00
_cell.angle_beta   90.00
_cell.angle_gamma   90.00
#
_symmetry.space_group_name_H-M   'P 1'
#
loop_
_entity.id
_entity.type
_entity.pdbx_description
1 polymer ?
#
loop_
_entity_poly.entity_id
_entity_poly.type
_entity_poly.pdbx_seq_one_letter_code
_entity_poly.pdbx_strand_id
1 'polypeptide(L)'
;MPSILVYTDEPEAFTGWPVDVVALSGDELDDWTGRQGYLHRRKAVAIRAALASCERSVFIDTDTFFIAPANRLFERLSRGEWLVDKIEGTWGEWADQPLYAATASLLREEYGVGDDMRLINSGVLGLNQDAVPLMDHAIDLIDELHPLAPDIHIIEQFAVGVAAYGLPEPTETRGLVRHYYGEKRYWRPVLDVFFANHGEVYSPALIKASGQVPRSRPKPSKWRRLIFRLASTLYVRKAPKMARSAFYAVNLPRDAYSAACAPVYAMELVNSGFDSSSIAADPPVGWLRLLSSGQRKRLQALLDDAQRLS
;
A
#
# COMPACT_ATOMS: atom_id res chain seq x y z
N MET A 1 15.66 17.90 -14.08
CA MET A 1 14.52 17.42 -13.25
C MET A 1 14.24 15.99 -13.67
N PRO A 2 13.83 15.08 -12.77
CA PRO A 2 13.47 13.73 -13.16
C PRO A 2 12.25 13.76 -14.09
N SER A 3 12.22 12.90 -15.11
CA SER A 3 11.01 12.59 -15.88
C SER A 3 10.16 11.55 -15.15
N ILE A 4 8.88 11.48 -15.51
CA ILE A 4 7.97 10.45 -15.00
C ILE A 4 7.68 9.51 -16.17
N LEU A 5 8.04 8.24 -16.00
CA LEU A 5 7.83 7.19 -16.99
C LEU A 5 6.69 6.30 -16.53
N VAL A 6 5.70 6.07 -17.39
CA VAL A 6 4.54 5.22 -17.12
C VAL A 6 4.52 4.07 -18.12
N TYR A 7 4.59 2.84 -17.61
CA TYR A 7 4.39 1.62 -18.38
C TYR A 7 2.92 1.20 -18.26
N THR A 8 2.21 1.08 -19.38
CA THR A 8 0.75 0.79 -19.37
C THR A 8 0.28 0.21 -20.69
N ASP A 9 -0.74 -0.64 -20.62
CA ASP A 9 -1.56 -1.14 -21.73
C ASP A 9 -2.72 -0.20 -22.12
N GLU A 10 -2.92 0.88 -21.37
CA GLU A 10 -3.94 1.91 -21.63
C GLU A 10 -3.28 3.30 -21.78
N PRO A 11 -2.42 3.51 -22.81
CA PRO A 11 -1.66 4.76 -22.96
C PRO A 11 -2.55 6.01 -23.07
N GLU A 12 -3.75 5.87 -23.63
CA GLU A 12 -4.73 6.95 -23.79
C GLU A 12 -5.20 7.54 -22.45
N ALA A 13 -5.18 6.76 -21.36
CA ALA A 13 -5.53 7.23 -20.02
C ALA A 13 -4.60 8.36 -19.53
N PHE A 14 -3.38 8.43 -20.08
CA PHE A 14 -2.37 9.43 -19.74
C PHE A 14 -2.30 10.57 -20.76
N THR A 15 -3.26 10.66 -21.69
CA THR A 15 -3.31 11.76 -22.67
C THR A 15 -3.33 13.13 -21.97
N GLY A 16 -2.36 13.98 -22.31
CA GLY A 16 -2.23 15.33 -21.76
C GLY A 16 -1.55 15.40 -20.39
N TRP A 17 -1.26 14.27 -19.73
CA TRP A 17 -0.45 14.26 -18.53
C TRP A 17 1.03 14.54 -18.87
N PRO A 18 1.79 15.21 -17.98
CA PRO A 18 3.20 15.52 -18.20
C PRO A 18 4.08 14.30 -17.84
N VAL A 19 3.84 13.20 -18.55
CA VAL A 19 4.54 11.92 -18.36
C VAL A 19 4.97 11.35 -19.71
N ASP A 20 6.07 10.62 -19.71
CA ASP A 20 6.49 9.80 -20.84
C ASP A 20 5.78 8.45 -20.72
N VAL A 21 5.06 8.04 -21.77
CA VAL A 21 4.27 6.80 -21.76
C VAL A 21 4.98 5.74 -22.60
N VAL A 22 5.21 4.58 -21.99
CA VAL A 22 5.63 3.35 -22.67
C VAL A 22 4.41 2.45 -22.78
N ALA A 23 3.85 2.39 -23.99
CA ALA A 23 2.74 1.50 -24.28
C ALA A 23 3.22 0.04 -24.23
N LEU A 24 2.46 -0.81 -23.56
CA LEU A 24 2.69 -2.25 -23.47
C LEU A 24 1.54 -2.98 -24.15
N SER A 25 1.85 -3.91 -25.03
CA SER A 25 0.87 -4.83 -25.59
C SER A 25 0.47 -5.91 -24.58
N GLY A 26 -0.68 -6.55 -24.81
CA GLY A 26 -1.09 -7.74 -24.05
C GLY A 26 -0.05 -8.86 -24.13
N ASP A 27 0.53 -9.08 -25.30
CA ASP A 27 1.58 -10.08 -25.53
C ASP A 27 2.84 -9.77 -24.70
N GLU A 28 3.30 -8.51 -24.66
CA GLU A 28 4.42 -8.11 -23.81
C GLU A 28 4.11 -8.31 -22.33
N LEU A 29 2.92 -7.93 -21.88
CA LEU A 29 2.50 -8.14 -20.49
C LEU A 29 2.47 -9.63 -20.14
N ASP A 30 1.98 -10.49 -21.02
CA ASP A 30 1.96 -11.93 -20.82
C ASP A 30 3.38 -12.52 -20.79
N ASP A 31 4.24 -12.13 -21.72
CA ASP A 31 5.66 -12.51 -21.74
C ASP A 31 6.38 -12.10 -20.45
N TRP A 32 6.04 -10.94 -19.89
CA TRP A 32 6.65 -10.44 -18.66
C TRP A 32 6.27 -11.23 -17.41
N THR A 33 5.20 -12.03 -17.47
CA THR A 33 4.86 -12.97 -16.38
C THR A 33 5.79 -14.18 -16.31
N GLY A 34 6.64 -14.35 -17.33
CA GLY A 34 7.59 -15.45 -17.41
C GLY A 34 6.93 -16.81 -17.57
N ARG A 35 7.74 -17.87 -17.53
CA ARG A 35 7.25 -19.24 -17.78
C ARG A 35 6.27 -19.74 -16.71
N GLN A 36 6.34 -19.17 -15.52
CA GLN A 36 5.51 -19.56 -14.37
C GLN A 36 4.21 -18.75 -14.27
N GLY A 37 3.99 -17.76 -15.15
CA GLY A 37 2.76 -16.95 -15.14
C GLY A 37 2.63 -16.03 -13.92
N TYR A 38 3.72 -15.67 -13.27
CA TYR A 38 3.68 -14.86 -12.05
C TYR A 38 3.46 -13.38 -12.38
N LEU A 39 2.24 -12.89 -12.10
CA LEU A 39 1.82 -11.53 -12.45
C LEU A 39 2.76 -10.43 -11.91
N HIS A 40 3.27 -10.57 -10.69
CA HIS A 40 4.13 -9.53 -10.09
C HIS A 40 5.55 -9.51 -10.68
N ARG A 41 5.95 -10.52 -11.48
CA ARG A 41 7.20 -10.48 -12.26
C ARG A 41 7.24 -9.28 -13.21
N ARG A 42 6.08 -8.84 -13.72
CA ARG A 42 5.92 -7.63 -14.56
C ARG A 42 6.56 -6.40 -13.92
N LYS A 43 6.45 -6.26 -12.60
CA LYS A 43 7.04 -5.14 -11.85
C LYS A 43 8.56 -5.15 -11.94
N ALA A 44 9.21 -6.28 -11.71
CA ALA A 44 10.67 -6.40 -11.79
C ALA A 44 11.17 -6.13 -13.22
N VAL A 45 10.48 -6.65 -14.23
CA VAL A 45 10.82 -6.42 -15.65
C VAL A 45 10.68 -4.93 -16.02
N ALA A 46 9.60 -4.27 -15.59
CA ALA A 46 9.41 -2.84 -15.82
C ALA A 46 10.53 -1.98 -15.18
N ILE A 47 10.90 -2.30 -13.94
CA ILE A 47 11.98 -1.62 -13.22
C ILE A 47 13.30 -1.78 -13.97
N ARG A 48 13.62 -3.01 -14.37
CA ARG A 48 14.83 -3.32 -15.15
C ARG A 48 14.85 -2.57 -16.48
N ALA A 49 13.74 -2.58 -17.23
CA ALA A 49 13.63 -1.92 -18.52
C ALA A 49 13.81 -0.40 -18.41
N ALA A 50 13.17 0.23 -17.42
CA ALA A 50 13.32 1.65 -17.15
C ALA A 50 14.77 1.98 -16.78
N LEU A 51 15.36 1.21 -15.86
CA LEU A 51 16.72 1.42 -15.36
C LEU A 51 17.76 1.35 -16.48
N ALA A 52 17.60 0.44 -17.45
CA ALA A 52 18.52 0.31 -18.58
C ALA A 52 18.64 1.59 -19.44
N SER A 53 17.61 2.45 -19.43
CA SER A 53 17.52 3.66 -20.26
C SER A 53 17.95 4.95 -19.54
N CYS A 54 18.37 4.88 -18.28
CA CYS A 54 18.66 6.07 -17.47
C CYS A 54 19.81 5.83 -16.48
N GLU A 55 20.47 6.91 -16.05
CA GLU A 55 21.56 6.81 -15.05
C GLU A 55 21.05 6.35 -13.67
N ARG A 56 19.83 6.79 -13.30
CA ARG A 56 19.18 6.49 -12.03
C ARG A 56 17.67 6.42 -12.23
N SER A 57 17.05 5.41 -11.65
CA SER A 57 15.59 5.28 -11.62
C SER A 57 15.09 5.19 -10.18
N VAL A 58 13.86 5.67 -9.95
CA VAL A 58 13.12 5.40 -8.72
C VAL A 58 11.73 4.93 -9.11
N PHE A 59 11.50 3.63 -8.94
CA PHE A 59 10.19 3.03 -9.07
C PHE A 59 9.32 3.36 -7.87
N ILE A 60 8.01 3.54 -8.09
CA ILE A 60 7.01 3.85 -7.06
C ILE A 60 5.72 3.09 -7.40
N ASP A 61 5.18 2.33 -6.44
CA ASP A 61 3.88 1.69 -6.58
C ASP A 61 2.76 2.74 -6.70
N THR A 62 1.72 2.43 -7.47
CA THR A 62 0.59 3.34 -7.72
C THR A 62 -0.26 3.63 -6.49
N ASP A 63 -0.14 2.83 -5.43
CA ASP A 63 -0.76 3.04 -4.13
C ASP A 63 0.13 3.83 -3.14
N THR A 64 0.87 4.79 -3.69
CA THR A 64 1.76 5.68 -2.94
C THR A 64 1.47 7.15 -3.25
N PHE A 65 1.63 8.02 -2.25
CA PHE A 65 1.65 9.47 -2.49
C PHE A 65 2.86 10.16 -1.86
N PHE A 66 3.29 11.24 -2.49
CA PHE A 66 4.38 12.06 -2.01
C PHE A 66 3.95 12.96 -0.85
N ILE A 67 4.73 12.96 0.23
CA ILE A 67 4.60 13.88 1.36
C ILE A 67 5.70 14.95 1.38
N ALA A 68 6.69 14.82 0.50
CA ALA A 68 7.74 15.79 0.22
C ALA A 68 8.03 15.81 -1.31
N PRO A 69 8.77 16.82 -1.82
CA PRO A 69 9.14 16.87 -3.23
C PRO A 69 9.86 15.60 -3.72
N ALA A 70 9.46 15.06 -4.87
CA ALA A 70 9.96 13.79 -5.41
C ALA A 70 11.47 13.79 -5.70
N ASN A 71 12.06 14.94 -6.03
CA ASN A 71 13.51 15.08 -6.25
C ASN A 71 14.34 14.67 -5.03
N ARG A 72 13.76 14.72 -3.82
CA ARG A 72 14.45 14.27 -2.60
C ARG A 72 14.73 12.77 -2.59
N LEU A 73 14.00 11.96 -3.36
CA LEU A 73 14.30 10.54 -3.53
C LEU A 73 15.64 10.36 -4.27
N PHE A 74 15.84 11.13 -5.34
CA PHE A 74 17.10 11.12 -6.10
C PHE A 74 18.27 11.70 -5.29
N GLU A 75 18.04 12.73 -4.48
CA GLU A 75 19.05 13.26 -3.55
C GLU A 75 19.46 12.25 -2.46
N ARG A 76 18.55 11.35 -2.06
CA ARG A 76 18.88 10.24 -1.15
C ARG A 76 19.62 9.13 -1.88
N LEU A 77 19.12 8.74 -3.05
CA LEU A 77 19.76 7.73 -3.88
C LEU A 77 21.20 8.14 -4.25
N SER A 78 21.49 9.42 -4.49
CA SER A 78 22.85 9.88 -4.79
C SER A 78 23.84 9.77 -3.62
N ARG A 79 23.37 9.43 -2.40
CA ARG A 79 24.19 9.28 -1.19
C ARG A 79 24.36 7.83 -0.76
N GLY A 80 23.71 6.89 -1.44
CA GLY A 80 23.82 5.47 -1.21
C GLY A 80 23.88 4.71 -2.53
N GLU A 81 23.94 3.39 -2.47
CA GLU A 81 23.86 2.55 -3.67
C GLU A 81 22.40 2.27 -4.07
N TRP A 82 21.60 2.17 -3.01
CA TRP A 82 20.23 1.68 -2.90
C TRP A 82 19.14 2.55 -2.30
N LEU A 83 17.90 2.53 -2.78
CA LEU A 83 16.77 3.10 -2.05
C LEU A 83 15.60 2.10 -1.99
N VAL A 84 14.98 1.93 -0.82
CA VAL A 84 13.76 1.11 -0.63
C VAL A 84 12.69 1.90 0.13
N ASP A 85 11.41 1.50 0.05
CA ASP A 85 10.36 2.13 0.86
C ASP A 85 10.71 2.02 2.35
N LYS A 86 10.90 0.77 2.79
CA LYS A 86 11.14 0.41 4.18
C LYS A 86 11.91 -0.91 4.30
N ILE A 87 12.73 -1.05 5.33
CA ILE A 87 13.25 -2.34 5.81
C ILE A 87 12.23 -2.93 6.80
N GLU A 88 11.69 -4.10 6.46
CA GLU A 88 10.59 -4.74 7.20
C GLU A 88 11.08 -5.66 8.32
N GLY A 89 12.35 -6.09 8.27
CA GLY A 89 12.94 -7.00 9.24
C GLY A 89 14.15 -7.73 8.67
N THR A 90 14.51 -8.86 9.27
CA THR A 90 15.50 -9.79 8.72
C THR A 90 14.88 -11.12 8.34
N TRP A 91 15.57 -11.86 7.49
CA TRP A 91 15.06 -13.13 6.99
C TRP A 91 14.84 -14.17 8.09
N GLY A 92 15.71 -14.21 9.11
CA GLY A 92 15.54 -15.09 10.27
C GLY A 92 14.29 -14.79 11.11
N GLU A 93 13.76 -13.56 11.08
CA GLU A 93 12.50 -13.23 11.78
C GLU A 93 11.28 -13.88 11.10
N TRP A 94 11.46 -14.41 9.89
CA TRP A 94 10.43 -15.10 9.12
C TRP A 94 10.53 -16.64 9.22
N ALA A 95 11.31 -17.18 10.15
CA ALA A 95 11.52 -18.63 10.31
C ALA A 95 10.23 -19.47 10.37
N ASP A 96 9.15 -18.91 10.93
CA ASP A 96 7.84 -19.58 11.05
C ASP A 96 6.93 -19.38 9.82
N GLN A 97 7.38 -18.67 8.78
CA GLN A 97 6.59 -18.35 7.59
C GLN A 97 6.74 -19.42 6.50
N PRO A 98 5.69 -19.71 5.70
CA PRO A 98 5.75 -20.68 4.62
C PRO A 98 6.87 -20.42 3.61
N LEU A 99 7.13 -19.14 3.29
CA LEU A 99 8.21 -18.77 2.38
C LEU A 99 9.58 -19.21 2.93
N TYR A 100 9.82 -19.06 4.24
CA TYR A 100 11.10 -19.45 4.85
C TYR A 100 11.29 -20.95 4.80
N ALA A 101 10.26 -21.71 5.18
CA ALA A 101 10.28 -23.16 5.08
C ALA A 101 10.56 -23.65 3.65
N ALA A 102 10.06 -22.94 2.63
CA ALA A 102 10.22 -23.31 1.23
C ALA A 102 11.59 -22.96 0.63
N THR A 103 12.22 -21.84 1.04
CA THR A 103 13.39 -21.29 0.33
C THR A 103 14.68 -21.24 1.14
N ALA A 104 14.63 -21.34 2.48
CA ALA A 104 15.82 -21.09 3.32
C ALA A 104 17.02 -22.02 3.03
N SER A 105 16.78 -23.31 2.76
CA SER A 105 17.86 -24.25 2.43
C SER A 105 18.52 -23.89 1.09
N LEU A 106 17.71 -23.65 0.05
CA LEU A 106 18.18 -23.23 -1.27
C LEU A 106 19.02 -21.95 -1.16
N LEU A 107 18.50 -20.93 -0.47
CA LEU A 107 19.17 -19.66 -0.29
C LEU A 107 20.51 -19.80 0.44
N ARG A 108 20.59 -20.66 1.45
CA ARG A 108 21.83 -20.89 2.19
C ARG A 108 22.85 -21.69 1.37
N GLU A 109 22.41 -22.73 0.68
CA GLU A 109 23.28 -23.70 0.01
C GLU A 109 23.78 -23.21 -1.35
N GLU A 110 22.91 -22.55 -2.13
CA GLU A 110 23.22 -22.13 -3.49
C GLU A 110 23.61 -20.65 -3.59
N TYR A 111 23.02 -19.80 -2.76
CA TYR A 111 23.21 -18.35 -2.81
C TYR A 111 24.04 -17.79 -1.65
N GLY A 112 24.36 -18.61 -0.64
CA GLY A 112 25.08 -18.18 0.56
C GLY A 112 24.34 -17.12 1.38
N VAL A 113 23.02 -17.00 1.19
CA VAL A 113 22.18 -15.98 1.83
C VAL A 113 21.81 -16.45 3.23
N GLY A 114 22.19 -15.64 4.22
CA GLY A 114 21.95 -15.89 5.63
C GLY A 114 20.64 -15.29 6.17
N ASP A 115 20.34 -15.64 7.42
CA ASP A 115 19.19 -15.13 8.18
C ASP A 115 19.28 -13.62 8.47
N ASP A 116 20.44 -13.01 8.24
CA ASP A 116 20.70 -11.58 8.39
C ASP A 116 20.25 -10.76 7.17
N MET A 117 19.91 -11.41 6.05
CA MET A 117 19.37 -10.75 4.86
C MET A 117 18.20 -9.84 5.25
N ARG A 118 18.23 -8.60 4.76
CA ARG A 118 17.16 -7.63 5.01
C ARG A 118 15.94 -7.95 4.15
N LEU A 119 14.78 -7.96 4.79
CA LEU A 119 13.51 -7.97 4.09
C LEU A 119 13.09 -6.54 3.81
N ILE A 120 12.73 -6.27 2.56
CA ILE A 120 12.43 -4.93 2.06
C ILE A 120 11.00 -4.84 1.58
N ASN A 121 10.45 -3.62 1.66
CA ASN A 121 9.26 -3.25 0.93
C ASN A 121 9.68 -2.58 -0.40
N SER A 122 9.29 -3.18 -1.53
CA SER A 122 9.63 -2.68 -2.87
C SER A 122 8.65 -1.63 -3.41
N GLY A 123 7.75 -1.11 -2.58
CA GLY A 123 6.78 -0.07 -2.98
C GLY A 123 7.44 1.22 -3.44
N VAL A 124 8.70 1.41 -3.05
CA VAL A 124 9.65 2.29 -3.71
C VAL A 124 10.94 1.52 -3.87
N LEU A 125 11.55 1.58 -5.06
CA LEU A 125 12.85 0.99 -5.33
C LEU A 125 13.67 1.95 -6.19
N GLY A 126 14.76 2.47 -5.64
CA GLY A 126 15.68 3.37 -6.34
C GLY A 126 17.02 2.70 -6.58
N LEU A 127 17.49 2.78 -7.82
CA LEU A 127 18.68 2.08 -8.32
C LEU A 127 19.46 2.97 -9.27
N ASN A 128 20.78 2.80 -9.29
CA ASN A 128 21.68 3.34 -10.32
C ASN A 128 21.80 2.35 -11.50
N GLN A 129 22.16 2.83 -12.69
CA GLN A 129 22.17 2.02 -13.92
C GLN A 129 23.08 0.78 -13.84
N ASP A 130 24.15 0.84 -13.05
CA ASP A 130 25.06 -0.28 -12.79
C ASP A 130 24.39 -1.44 -12.04
N ALA A 131 23.20 -1.23 -11.46
CA ALA A 131 22.38 -2.27 -10.86
C ALA A 131 21.46 -3.01 -11.85
N VAL A 132 21.58 -2.78 -13.17
CA VAL A 132 20.85 -3.58 -14.18
C VAL A 132 21.13 -5.10 -14.02
N PRO A 133 22.38 -5.57 -13.86
CA PRO A 133 22.65 -6.99 -13.64
C PRO A 133 22.02 -7.55 -12.35
N LEU A 134 21.88 -6.72 -11.30
CA LEU A 134 21.18 -7.10 -10.08
C LEU A 134 19.70 -7.36 -10.36
N MET A 135 19.07 -6.51 -11.17
CA MET A 135 17.67 -6.71 -11.56
C MET A 135 17.49 -7.89 -12.50
N ASP A 136 18.44 -8.15 -13.42
CA ASP A 136 18.44 -9.37 -14.23
C ASP A 136 18.49 -10.61 -13.32
N HIS A 137 19.39 -10.62 -12.33
CA HIS A 137 19.48 -11.70 -11.34
C HIS A 137 18.21 -11.83 -10.49
N ALA A 138 17.61 -10.72 -10.06
CA ALA A 138 16.35 -10.73 -9.31
C ALA A 138 15.21 -11.35 -10.14
N ILE A 139 15.14 -11.08 -11.45
CA ILE A 139 14.15 -11.69 -12.34
C ILE A 139 14.35 -13.20 -12.45
N ASP A 140 15.59 -13.67 -12.59
CA ASP A 140 15.90 -15.11 -12.61
C ASP A 140 15.50 -15.78 -11.28
N LEU A 141 15.80 -15.13 -10.14
CA LEU A 141 15.39 -15.60 -8.81
C LEU A 141 13.87 -15.64 -8.66
N ILE A 142 13.12 -14.71 -9.25
CA ILE A 142 11.65 -14.78 -9.25
C ILE A 142 11.18 -16.06 -9.93
N ASP A 143 11.75 -16.39 -11.09
CA ASP A 143 11.38 -17.57 -11.87
C ASP A 143 11.72 -18.89 -11.16
N GLU A 144 12.75 -18.89 -10.32
CA GLU A 144 13.15 -20.04 -9.50
C GLU A 144 12.36 -20.15 -8.18
N LEU A 145 12.13 -19.04 -7.48
CA LEU A 145 11.54 -19.05 -6.14
C LEU A 145 10.01 -19.14 -6.16
N HIS A 146 9.34 -18.58 -7.18
CA HIS A 146 7.88 -18.60 -7.25
C HIS A 146 7.30 -20.03 -7.24
N PRO A 147 7.83 -21.00 -8.00
CA PRO A 147 7.37 -22.39 -7.94
C PRO A 147 7.46 -23.06 -6.56
N LEU A 148 8.39 -22.61 -5.70
CA LEU A 148 8.56 -23.16 -4.35
C LEU A 148 7.49 -22.64 -3.38
N ALA A 149 6.95 -21.46 -3.65
CA ALA A 149 5.95 -20.79 -2.82
C ALA A 149 4.90 -20.05 -3.68
N PRO A 150 4.08 -20.79 -4.45
CA PRO A 150 3.21 -20.20 -5.47
C PRO A 150 2.12 -19.27 -4.91
N ASP A 151 1.71 -19.48 -3.66
CA ASP A 151 0.70 -18.67 -2.98
C ASP A 151 1.26 -17.35 -2.42
N ILE A 152 2.57 -17.12 -2.51
CA ILE A 152 3.21 -15.92 -1.98
C ILE A 152 3.27 -14.84 -3.06
N HIS A 153 2.65 -13.70 -2.77
CA HIS A 153 2.56 -12.58 -3.72
C HIS A 153 3.73 -11.60 -3.65
N ILE A 154 4.65 -11.77 -2.72
CA ILE A 154 5.80 -10.87 -2.48
C ILE A 154 7.14 -11.43 -2.98
N ILE A 155 7.10 -12.46 -3.84
CA ILE A 155 8.31 -13.10 -4.37
C ILE A 155 9.16 -12.09 -5.14
N GLU A 156 8.54 -11.12 -5.82
CA GLU A 156 9.27 -10.11 -6.58
C GLU A 156 10.16 -9.23 -5.71
N GLN A 157 9.67 -8.76 -4.57
CA GLN A 157 10.47 -7.95 -3.65
C GLN A 157 11.46 -8.78 -2.86
N PHE A 158 11.10 -10.03 -2.55
CA PHE A 158 11.97 -10.97 -1.86
C PHE A 158 13.20 -11.30 -2.72
N ALA A 159 12.99 -11.61 -4.00
CA ALA A 159 14.06 -11.88 -4.95
C ALA A 159 15.01 -10.69 -5.14
N VAL A 160 14.50 -9.44 -5.12
CA VAL A 160 15.36 -8.25 -5.11
C VAL A 160 16.23 -8.19 -3.86
N GLY A 161 15.67 -8.51 -2.68
CA GLY A 161 16.43 -8.58 -1.43
C GLY A 161 17.52 -9.65 -1.46
N VAL A 162 17.24 -10.82 -2.05
CA VAL A 162 18.20 -11.91 -2.26
C VAL A 162 19.31 -11.46 -3.23
N ALA A 163 18.95 -10.87 -4.38
CA ALA A 163 19.91 -10.40 -5.38
C ALA A 163 20.81 -9.27 -4.86
N ALA A 164 20.31 -8.46 -3.92
CA ALA A 164 21.04 -7.39 -3.27
C ALA A 164 21.84 -7.85 -2.04
N TYR A 165 21.80 -9.14 -1.69
CA TYR A 165 22.55 -9.66 -0.54
C TYR A 165 24.05 -9.44 -0.73
N GLY A 166 24.69 -8.84 0.28
CA GLY A 166 26.09 -8.43 0.23
C GLY A 166 26.32 -6.96 -0.18
N LEU A 167 25.30 -6.27 -0.69
CA LEU A 167 25.36 -4.81 -0.84
C LEU A 167 25.24 -4.10 0.52
N PRO A 168 25.74 -2.86 0.64
CA PRO A 168 25.46 -2.01 1.78
C PRO A 168 23.95 -1.85 2.03
N GLU A 169 23.60 -1.57 3.29
CA GLU A 169 22.21 -1.40 3.71
C GLU A 169 21.50 -0.33 2.86
N PRO A 170 20.29 -0.61 2.33
CA PRO A 170 19.57 0.36 1.51
C PRO A 170 19.12 1.55 2.34
N THR A 171 19.03 2.72 1.69
CA THR A 171 18.42 3.89 2.32
C THR A 171 16.90 3.77 2.30
N GLU A 172 16.23 4.02 3.43
CA GLU A 172 14.75 4.05 3.48
C GLU A 172 14.19 5.39 2.97
N THR A 173 12.99 5.36 2.39
CA THR A 173 12.30 6.57 1.88
C THR A 173 11.50 7.33 2.95
N ARG A 174 11.65 6.94 4.21
CA ARG A 174 10.92 7.49 5.37
C ARG A 174 10.81 9.02 5.31
N GLY A 175 9.58 9.52 5.36
CA GLY A 175 9.29 10.95 5.36
C GLY A 175 9.23 11.61 3.97
N LEU A 176 9.41 10.86 2.88
CA LEU A 176 9.26 11.36 1.51
C LEU A 176 7.98 10.87 0.83
N VAL A 177 7.63 9.61 1.06
CA VAL A 177 6.43 8.99 0.53
C VAL A 177 5.55 8.44 1.65
N ARG A 178 4.29 8.20 1.33
CA ARG A 178 3.40 7.35 2.10
C ARG A 178 2.83 6.27 1.19
N HIS A 179 3.27 5.06 1.44
CA HIS A 179 2.70 3.85 0.86
C HIS A 179 1.44 3.47 1.65
N TYR A 180 0.30 3.28 0.97
CA TYR A 180 -0.98 3.02 1.62
C TYR A 180 -1.59 1.65 1.28
N TYR A 181 -0.78 0.67 0.85
CA TYR A 181 -1.24 -0.67 0.47
C TYR A 181 -2.22 -1.31 1.47
N GLY A 182 -1.93 -1.23 2.78
CA GLY A 182 -2.78 -1.77 3.85
C GLY A 182 -4.04 -0.93 4.16
N GLU A 183 -4.14 0.27 3.58
CA GLU A 183 -5.24 1.22 3.77
C GLU A 183 -5.98 1.55 2.45
N LYS A 184 -5.78 0.80 1.35
CA LYS A 184 -6.44 1.04 0.04
C LYS A 184 -7.94 1.28 0.14
N ARG A 185 -8.63 0.54 1.02
CA ARG A 185 -10.07 0.66 1.25
C ARG A 185 -10.50 2.05 1.74
N TYR A 186 -9.59 2.80 2.38
CA TYR A 186 -9.82 4.18 2.79
C TYR A 186 -9.49 5.19 1.70
N TRP A 187 -8.45 4.92 0.93
CA TRP A 187 -7.94 5.86 -0.06
C TRP A 187 -8.73 5.84 -1.37
N ARG A 188 -9.27 4.69 -1.79
CA ARG A 188 -10.12 4.60 -2.98
C ARG A 188 -11.34 5.55 -2.92
N PRO A 189 -12.19 5.53 -1.88
CA PRO A 189 -13.30 6.48 -1.78
C PRO A 189 -12.86 7.95 -1.73
N VAL A 190 -11.67 8.23 -1.21
CA VAL A 190 -11.10 9.58 -1.19
C VAL A 190 -10.74 10.03 -2.60
N LEU A 191 -10.11 9.15 -3.39
CA LEU A 191 -9.79 9.40 -4.80
C LEU A 191 -11.06 9.51 -5.65
N ASP A 192 -12.06 8.66 -5.41
CA ASP A 192 -13.35 8.72 -6.11
C ASP A 192 -14.03 10.08 -5.91
N VAL A 193 -14.07 10.57 -4.65
CA VAL A 193 -14.59 11.91 -4.36
C VAL A 193 -13.75 13.00 -5.02
N PHE A 194 -12.42 12.85 -5.08
CA PHE A 194 -11.56 13.83 -5.71
C PHE A 194 -11.84 13.93 -7.22
N PHE A 195 -11.80 12.81 -7.94
CA PHE A 195 -12.01 12.78 -9.38
C PHE A 195 -13.46 13.07 -9.79
N ALA A 196 -14.44 12.69 -8.97
CA ALA A 196 -15.84 13.11 -9.19
C ALA A 196 -16.02 14.63 -9.13
N ASN A 197 -15.22 15.35 -8.34
CA ASN A 197 -15.32 16.80 -8.19
C ASN A 197 -14.46 17.58 -9.19
N HIS A 198 -13.33 17.02 -9.63
CA HIS A 198 -12.33 17.75 -10.42
C HIS A 198 -12.11 17.18 -11.83
N GLY A 199 -12.63 15.98 -12.12
CA GLY A 199 -12.36 15.23 -13.34
C GLY A 199 -10.97 14.59 -13.35
N GLU A 200 -10.75 13.66 -14.29
CA GLU A 200 -9.50 12.89 -14.42
C GLU A 200 -8.52 13.48 -15.43
N VAL A 201 -8.98 14.43 -16.25
CA VAL A 201 -8.14 15.07 -17.28
C VAL A 201 -7.12 16.00 -16.62
N TYR A 202 -5.86 15.85 -17.04
CA TYR A 202 -4.77 16.69 -16.54
C TYR A 202 -5.07 18.19 -16.73
N SER A 203 -4.86 18.96 -15.66
CA SER A 203 -4.81 20.41 -15.72
C SER A 203 -3.97 20.99 -14.58
N PRO A 204 -3.40 22.20 -14.73
CA PRO A 204 -2.77 22.90 -13.61
C PRO A 204 -3.70 23.11 -12.41
N ALA A 205 -5.01 23.22 -12.65
CA ALA A 205 -6.02 23.31 -11.61
C ALA A 205 -6.12 22.00 -10.81
N LEU A 206 -6.04 20.84 -11.46
CA LEU A 206 -6.03 19.52 -10.81
C LEU A 206 -4.83 19.36 -9.88
N ILE A 207 -3.63 19.83 -10.28
CA ILE A 207 -2.44 19.85 -9.42
C ILE A 207 -2.71 20.67 -8.15
N LYS A 208 -3.27 21.87 -8.29
CA LYS A 208 -3.61 22.72 -7.12
C LYS A 208 -4.68 22.07 -6.24
N ALA A 209 -5.68 21.43 -6.85
CA ALA A 209 -6.76 20.74 -6.15
C ALA A 209 -6.25 19.51 -5.40
N SER A 210 -5.20 18.82 -5.88
CA SER A 210 -4.61 17.65 -5.20
C SER A 210 -4.17 17.97 -3.76
N GLY A 211 -3.83 19.23 -3.47
CA GLY A 211 -3.53 19.70 -2.11
C GLY A 211 -4.71 19.64 -1.13
N GLN A 212 -5.93 19.45 -1.62
CA GLN A 212 -7.14 19.27 -0.79
C GLN A 212 -7.31 17.82 -0.33
N VAL A 213 -6.68 16.86 -1.00
CA VAL A 213 -6.75 15.45 -0.64
C VAL A 213 -6.09 15.26 0.74
N PRO A 214 -6.76 14.60 1.70
CA PRO A 214 -6.19 14.35 3.01
C PRO A 214 -4.84 13.64 2.92
N ARG A 215 -3.83 14.06 3.69
CA ARG A 215 -2.52 13.39 3.75
C ARG A 215 -2.46 12.24 4.77
N SER A 216 -3.57 11.99 5.45
CA SER A 216 -3.71 10.90 6.40
C SER A 216 -5.14 10.38 6.37
N ARG A 217 -5.30 9.07 6.60
CA ARG A 217 -6.60 8.44 6.79
C ARG A 217 -7.51 9.30 7.68
N PRO A 218 -8.71 9.67 7.21
CA PRO A 218 -9.67 10.44 8.00
C PRO A 218 -9.95 9.77 9.34
N LYS A 219 -9.87 10.54 10.42
CA LYS A 219 -10.10 10.08 11.79
C LYS A 219 -10.91 11.12 12.55
N PRO A 220 -11.67 10.73 13.60
CA PRO A 220 -12.29 11.69 14.49
C PRO A 220 -11.25 12.64 15.11
N SER A 221 -11.70 13.83 15.50
CA SER A 221 -10.84 14.84 16.13
C SER A 221 -10.11 14.29 17.35
N LYS A 222 -8.93 14.85 17.66
CA LYS A 222 -8.10 14.42 18.81
C LYS A 222 -8.92 14.39 20.11
N TRP A 223 -9.77 15.39 20.32
CA TRP A 223 -10.69 15.46 21.47
C TRP A 223 -11.69 14.30 21.51
N ARG A 224 -12.37 14.00 20.39
CA ARG A 224 -13.30 12.86 20.33
C ARG A 224 -12.60 11.52 20.56
N ARG A 225 -11.38 11.37 20.05
CA ARG A 225 -10.56 10.17 20.30
C ARG A 225 -10.14 10.04 21.77
N LEU A 226 -9.82 11.15 22.44
CA LEU A 226 -9.51 11.16 23.87
C LEU A 226 -10.74 10.79 24.70
N ILE A 227 -11.90 11.39 24.42
CA ILE A 227 -13.17 11.07 25.08
C ILE A 227 -13.50 9.58 24.90
N PHE A 228 -13.40 9.08 23.66
CA PHE A 228 -13.59 7.65 23.38
C PHE A 228 -12.63 6.79 24.20
N ARG A 229 -11.35 7.14 24.27
CA ARG A 229 -10.36 6.39 25.04
C ARG A 229 -10.75 6.33 26.52
N LEU A 230 -11.07 7.46 27.14
CA LEU A 230 -11.46 7.53 28.55
C LEU A 230 -12.76 6.75 28.84
N ALA A 231 -13.76 6.92 27.98
CA ALA A 231 -15.05 6.26 28.15
C ALA A 231 -14.95 4.75 27.85
N SER A 232 -14.09 4.35 26.90
CA SER A 232 -13.87 2.94 26.57
C SER A 232 -13.31 2.14 27.74
N THR A 233 -12.51 2.74 28.62
CA THR A 233 -11.97 2.07 29.82
C THR A 233 -13.07 1.57 30.76
N LEU A 234 -14.24 2.23 30.77
CA LEU A 234 -15.38 1.87 31.62
C LEU A 234 -16.31 0.84 30.95
N TYR A 235 -16.48 0.92 29.62
CA TYR A 235 -17.52 0.19 28.89
C TYR A 235 -17.01 -0.88 27.91
N VAL A 236 -15.70 -0.91 27.63
CA VAL A 236 -15.09 -1.73 26.56
C VAL A 236 -14.07 -2.69 27.18
N ARG A 237 -14.56 -3.66 27.98
CA ARG A 237 -13.72 -4.77 28.48
C ARG A 237 -13.51 -5.87 27.43
N LYS A 238 -14.43 -6.00 26.48
CA LYS A 238 -14.39 -6.96 25.38
C LYS A 238 -14.54 -6.21 24.04
N ALA A 239 -13.72 -6.56 23.05
CA ALA A 239 -13.74 -6.04 21.68
C ALA A 239 -13.46 -4.51 21.47
N PRO A 240 -12.29 -3.99 21.88
CA PRO A 240 -11.91 -2.59 21.69
C PRO A 240 -11.79 -2.16 20.22
N LYS A 241 -11.46 -3.08 19.32
CA LYS A 241 -11.39 -2.80 17.88
C LYS A 241 -12.77 -2.48 17.31
N MET A 242 -13.79 -3.28 17.64
CA MET A 242 -15.18 -3.08 17.18
C MET A 242 -15.75 -1.75 17.66
N ALA A 243 -15.64 -1.47 18.96
CA ALA A 243 -16.09 -0.20 19.54
C ALA A 243 -15.44 1.02 18.87
N ARG A 244 -14.16 0.91 18.53
CA ARG A 244 -13.41 1.97 17.84
C ARG A 244 -13.92 2.17 16.42
N SER A 245 -14.06 1.11 15.62
CA SER A 245 -14.52 1.23 14.23
C SER A 245 -15.95 1.79 14.17
N ALA A 246 -16.85 1.33 15.03
CA ALA A 246 -18.20 1.90 15.17
C ALA A 246 -18.18 3.38 15.56
N PHE A 247 -17.38 3.76 16.57
CA PHE A 247 -17.24 5.15 16.98
C PHE A 247 -16.69 6.01 15.85
N TYR A 248 -15.68 5.52 15.12
CA TYR A 248 -15.04 6.27 14.03
C TYR A 248 -16.03 6.49 12.90
N ALA A 249 -16.76 5.46 12.46
CA ALA A 249 -17.76 5.54 11.38
C ALA A 249 -18.75 6.71 11.52
N VAL A 250 -19.14 7.06 12.75
CA VAL A 250 -20.15 8.10 13.02
C VAL A 250 -19.59 9.40 13.60
N ASN A 251 -18.27 9.49 13.81
CA ASN A 251 -17.59 10.66 14.39
C ASN A 251 -16.50 11.27 13.51
N LEU A 252 -16.43 10.88 12.23
CA LEU A 252 -15.55 11.54 11.27
C LEU A 252 -15.92 13.03 11.08
N PRO A 253 -14.96 13.87 10.65
CA PRO A 253 -15.25 15.24 10.23
C PRO A 253 -16.33 15.29 9.13
N ARG A 254 -16.98 16.45 8.99
CA ARG A 254 -18.13 16.64 8.07
C ARG A 254 -17.73 17.09 6.66
N ASP A 255 -16.53 16.78 6.21
CA ASP A 255 -16.11 17.00 4.82
C ASP A 255 -16.40 15.77 3.94
N ALA A 256 -16.40 15.97 2.62
CA ALA A 256 -16.76 14.94 1.65
C ALA A 256 -15.82 13.73 1.69
N TYR A 257 -14.50 13.95 1.84
CA TYR A 257 -13.52 12.86 1.91
C TYR A 257 -13.71 12.01 3.17
N SER A 258 -13.89 12.67 4.32
CA SER A 258 -14.20 12.00 5.59
C SER A 258 -15.53 11.24 5.52
N ALA A 259 -16.56 11.81 4.90
CA ALA A 259 -17.85 11.13 4.72
C ALA A 259 -17.72 9.85 3.89
N ALA A 260 -16.94 9.88 2.80
CA ALA A 260 -16.68 8.72 1.95
C ALA A 260 -15.92 7.59 2.66
N CYS A 261 -15.15 7.89 3.71
CA CYS A 261 -14.48 6.87 4.53
C CYS A 261 -15.38 6.25 5.61
N ALA A 262 -16.56 6.81 5.91
CA ALA A 262 -17.43 6.30 6.97
C ALA A 262 -17.93 4.86 6.73
N PRO A 263 -18.39 4.47 5.51
CA PRO A 263 -18.79 3.10 5.20
C PRO A 263 -17.65 2.09 5.40
N VAL A 264 -16.40 2.48 5.12
CA VAL A 264 -15.24 1.62 5.28
C VAL A 264 -15.05 1.20 6.74
N TYR A 265 -15.27 2.12 7.69
CA TYR A 265 -15.24 1.79 9.13
C TYR A 265 -16.42 0.89 9.56
N ALA A 266 -17.59 1.03 8.95
CA ALA A 266 -18.71 0.12 9.19
C ALA A 266 -18.40 -1.29 8.66
N MET A 267 -17.78 -1.39 7.48
CA MET A 267 -17.32 -2.65 6.92
C MET A 267 -16.28 -3.36 7.80
N GLU A 268 -15.31 -2.62 8.37
CA GLU A 268 -14.38 -3.19 9.37
C GLU A 268 -15.13 -3.80 10.57
N LEU A 269 -16.25 -3.19 10.98
CA LEU A 269 -17.08 -3.68 12.07
C LEU A 269 -17.82 -4.96 11.68
N VAL A 270 -18.40 -5.03 10.47
CA VAL A 270 -19.03 -6.25 9.94
C VAL A 270 -18.02 -7.39 9.87
N ASN A 271 -16.84 -7.15 9.30
CA ASN A 271 -15.76 -8.16 9.18
C ASN A 271 -15.22 -8.64 10.53
N SER A 272 -15.47 -7.90 11.60
CA SER A 272 -15.14 -8.32 12.96
C SER A 272 -16.19 -9.28 13.56
N GLY A 273 -17.23 -9.66 12.80
CA GLY A 273 -18.33 -10.51 13.24
C GLY A 273 -19.36 -9.77 14.09
N PHE A 274 -19.48 -8.44 13.94
CA PHE A 274 -20.46 -7.67 14.71
C PHE A 274 -21.89 -7.97 14.25
N ASP A 275 -22.74 -8.40 15.17
CA ASP A 275 -24.17 -8.52 14.94
C ASP A 275 -24.85 -7.14 14.98
N SER A 276 -25.25 -6.64 13.82
CA SER A 276 -25.93 -5.35 13.68
C SER A 276 -27.25 -5.25 14.45
N SER A 277 -27.95 -6.38 14.71
CA SER A 277 -29.21 -6.38 15.47
C SER A 277 -29.01 -5.86 16.91
N SER A 278 -27.79 -6.00 17.43
CA SER A 278 -27.38 -5.51 18.75
C SER A 278 -27.44 -3.99 18.90
N ILE A 279 -27.53 -3.22 17.79
CA ILE A 279 -27.69 -1.76 17.82
C ILE A 279 -29.07 -1.37 18.34
N ALA A 280 -30.10 -2.13 17.97
CA ALA A 280 -31.49 -1.89 18.33
C ALA A 280 -31.85 -2.45 19.73
N ALA A 281 -30.98 -3.26 20.33
CA ALA A 281 -31.17 -3.81 21.68
C ALA A 281 -31.32 -2.71 22.75
N ASP A 282 -32.15 -2.97 23.77
CA ASP A 282 -32.33 -2.11 24.93
C ASP A 282 -32.04 -2.86 26.24
N PRO A 283 -31.00 -2.48 27.00
CA PRO A 283 -29.97 -1.50 26.65
C PRO A 283 -29.03 -2.06 25.56
N PRO A 284 -28.42 -1.20 24.72
CA PRO A 284 -27.50 -1.67 23.69
C PRO A 284 -26.23 -2.24 24.33
N VAL A 285 -25.50 -3.08 23.58
CA VAL A 285 -24.22 -3.68 24.02
C VAL A 285 -23.30 -2.60 24.59
N GLY A 286 -22.61 -2.89 25.69
CA GLY A 286 -22.04 -1.89 26.61
C GLY A 286 -21.34 -0.68 25.94
N TRP A 287 -20.53 -0.92 24.91
CA TRP A 287 -19.79 0.14 24.24
C TRP A 287 -20.64 1.01 23.27
N LEU A 288 -21.78 0.53 22.78
CA LEU A 288 -22.73 1.32 21.99
C LEU A 288 -23.39 2.43 22.80
N ARG A 289 -23.37 2.35 24.14
CA ARG A 289 -23.81 3.43 25.03
C ARG A 289 -22.97 4.70 24.90
N LEU A 290 -21.78 4.60 24.29
CA LEU A 290 -20.95 5.75 23.92
C LEU A 290 -21.50 6.55 22.75
N LEU A 291 -22.50 6.01 22.05
CA LEU A 291 -23.13 6.63 20.88
C LEU A 291 -24.51 7.18 21.24
N SER A 292 -24.80 8.41 20.81
CA SER A 292 -26.14 8.96 20.90
C SER A 292 -27.14 8.14 20.08
N SER A 293 -28.44 8.29 20.35
CA SER A 293 -29.48 7.61 19.56
C SER A 293 -29.41 7.97 18.06
N GLY A 294 -29.06 9.21 17.72
CA GLY A 294 -28.83 9.62 16.32
C GLY A 294 -27.58 8.97 15.71
N GLN A 295 -26.50 8.80 16.48
CA GLN A 295 -25.30 8.11 16.03
C GLN A 295 -25.55 6.61 15.82
N ARG A 296 -26.35 5.97 16.69
CA ARG A 296 -26.75 4.57 16.51
C ARG A 296 -27.58 4.37 15.24
N LYS A 297 -28.55 5.26 14.96
CA LYS A 297 -29.31 5.24 13.70
C LYS A 297 -28.40 5.40 12.47
N ARG A 298 -27.45 6.33 12.52
CA ARG A 298 -26.48 6.51 11.43
C ARG A 298 -25.58 5.28 11.25
N LEU A 299 -25.13 4.67 12.35
CA LEU A 299 -24.32 3.46 12.30
C LEU A 299 -25.11 2.31 11.67
N GLN A 300 -26.38 2.13 12.03
CA GLN A 300 -27.25 1.14 11.43
C GLN A 300 -27.34 1.32 9.91
N ALA A 301 -27.63 2.54 9.44
CA ALA A 301 -27.70 2.82 8.00
C ALA A 301 -26.38 2.46 7.27
N LEU A 302 -25.23 2.82 7.84
CA LEU A 302 -23.93 2.47 7.27
C LEU A 302 -23.66 0.96 7.23
N LEU A 303 -24.19 0.20 8.19
CA LEU A 303 -24.05 -1.26 8.22
C LEU A 303 -24.97 -1.94 7.22
N ASP A 304 -26.20 -1.44 7.08
CA ASP A 304 -27.16 -1.94 6.09
C ASP A 304 -26.60 -1.75 4.66
N ASP A 305 -25.96 -0.60 4.39
CA ASP A 305 -25.29 -0.34 3.12
C ASP A 305 -24.06 -1.25 2.92
N ALA A 306 -23.27 -1.48 3.97
CA ALA A 306 -22.09 -2.34 3.91
C ALA A 306 -22.46 -3.81 3.62
N GLN A 307 -23.53 -4.33 4.23
CA GLN A 307 -23.99 -5.71 4.03
C GLN A 307 -24.55 -5.98 2.62
N ARG A 308 -24.99 -4.94 1.91
CA ARG A 308 -25.45 -5.07 0.51
C ARG A 308 -24.29 -5.16 -0.49
N LEU A 309 -23.10 -4.73 -0.09
CA LEU A 309 -21.90 -4.66 -0.93
C LEU A 309 -20.89 -5.78 -0.63
N SER A 310 -21.17 -6.62 0.37
CA SER A 310 -20.41 -7.82 0.75
C SER A 310 -21.01 -9.07 0.14
#